data_AF-A0A939UK86-F1
#
_entry.id   AF-A0A939UK86-F1
#
_cell.length_a   1.000
_cell.length_b   1.000
_cell.length_c   1.000
_cell.angle_alpha   90.00
_cell.angle_beta   90.00
_cell.angle_gamma   90.00
#
_symmetry.space_group_name_H-M   'P 1'
#
loop_
_entity.id
_entity.type
_entity.pdbx_description
1 polymer ?
#
loop_
_entity_poly.entity_id
_entity_poly.type
_entity_poly.pdbx_seq_one_letter_code
_entity_poly.pdbx_strand_id
1 'polypeptide(L)'
;FVRELVRKIQVMRKDAGYAVEQRIYAEISSDDADANAAVSAYAEKIRSDILAVALGPVENADAEDKAEIGDYTVTIKIKAENK
;
A
#
# COMPACT_ATOMS: atom_id res chain seq x y z
N PHE A 1 3.78 5.17 -11.74
CA PHE A 1 3.60 5.35 -10.27
C PHE A 1 2.27 4.82 -9.72
N VAL A 2 1.20 5.61 -9.55
CA VAL A 2 0.00 5.21 -8.75
C VAL A 2 -0.62 3.87 -9.18
N ARG A 3 -0.83 3.68 -10.49
CA ARG A 3 -1.39 2.42 -11.02
C ARG A 3 -0.55 1.20 -10.69
N GLU A 4 0.77 1.34 -10.72
CA GLU A 4 1.72 0.27 -10.44
C GLU A 4 1.81 -0.01 -8.94
N LEU A 5 1.79 1.05 -8.12
CA LEU A 5 1.69 0.94 -6.65
C LEU A 5 0.44 0.17 -6.24
N VAL A 6 -0.72 0.55 -6.76
CA VAL A 6 -1.98 -0.17 -6.53
C VAL A 6 -1.86 -1.63 -6.98
N ARG A 7 -1.31 -1.89 -8.17
CA ARG A 7 -1.11 -3.26 -8.66
C ARG A 7 -0.21 -4.07 -7.72
N LYS A 8 0.88 -3.48 -7.23
CA LYS A 8 1.81 -4.14 -6.30
C LYS A 8 1.11 -4.50 -4.99
N ILE A 9 0.36 -3.56 -4.42
CA ILE A 9 -0.44 -3.80 -3.20
C ILE A 9 -1.47 -4.91 -3.44
N GLN A 10 -2.14 -4.92 -4.59
CA GLN A 10 -3.12 -5.96 -4.91
C GLN A 10 -2.49 -7.36 -5.02
N VAL A 11 -1.26 -7.45 -5.55
CA VAL A 11 -0.48 -8.70 -5.52
C VAL A 11 -0.15 -9.09 -4.08
N MET A 12 0.33 -8.15 -3.26
CA MET A 12 0.62 -8.41 -1.84
C MET A 12 -0.62 -8.90 -1.07
N ARG A 13 -1.80 -8.32 -1.33
CA ARG A 13 -3.07 -8.77 -0.72
C ARG A 13 -3.38 -10.23 -1.07
N LYS A 14 -3.20 -10.60 -2.35
CA LYS A 14 -3.38 -11.97 -2.82
C LYS A 14 -2.39 -12.92 -2.14
N ASP A 15 -1.11 -12.55 -2.11
CA ASP A 15 -0.04 -13.39 -1.57
C ASP A 15 -0.16 -13.55 -0.05
N ALA A 16 -0.66 -12.54 0.65
CA ALA A 16 -1.02 -12.59 2.08
C ALA A 16 -2.30 -13.40 2.37
N GLY A 17 -2.97 -13.92 1.34
CA GLY A 17 -4.17 -14.75 1.47
C GLY A 17 -5.43 -13.97 1.83
N TYR A 18 -5.49 -12.67 1.55
CA TYR A 18 -6.66 -11.86 1.87
C TYR A 18 -7.85 -12.18 0.98
N ALA A 19 -9.05 -12.09 1.55
CA ALA A 19 -10.28 -12.14 0.76
C ALA A 19 -10.39 -10.87 -0.12
N VAL A 20 -11.06 -10.99 -1.26
CA VAL A 20 -11.18 -9.91 -2.26
C VAL A 20 -11.76 -8.63 -1.63
N GLU A 21 -12.79 -8.77 -0.80
CA GLU A 21 -13.50 -7.67 -0.14
C GLU A 21 -12.88 -7.25 1.19
N GLN A 22 -11.78 -7.91 1.60
CA GLN A 22 -11.16 -7.66 2.90
C GLN A 22 -10.54 -6.28 2.97
N ARG A 23 -10.95 -5.52 3.98
CA ARG A 23 -10.38 -4.20 4.27
C ARG A 23 -9.04 -4.33 4.98
N ILE A 24 -8.15 -3.37 4.71
CA ILE A 24 -6.77 -3.38 5.20
C ILE A 24 -6.37 -2.03 5.80
N TYR A 25 -5.35 -2.04 6.65
CA TYR A 25 -4.51 -0.88 6.93
C TYR A 25 -3.27 -0.97 6.03
N ALA A 26 -2.83 0.16 5.50
CA ALA A 26 -1.64 0.21 4.66
C ALA A 26 -0.71 1.37 5.03
N GLU A 27 0.58 1.09 5.09
CA GLU A 27 1.65 2.07 5.17
C GLU A 27 2.34 2.13 3.82
N ILE A 28 2.56 3.33 3.30
CA ILE A 28 3.30 3.55 2.06
C ILE A 28 4.30 4.67 2.36
N SER A 29 5.58 4.35 2.30
CA SER A 29 6.66 5.28 2.63
C SER A 29 7.80 5.17 1.64
N SER A 30 8.52 6.26 1.42
CA SER A 30 9.70 6.30 0.57
C SER A 30 10.72 7.26 1.16
N ASP A 31 12.00 7.02 0.87
CA ASP A 31 13.07 7.99 1.14
C ASP A 31 13.03 9.18 0.16
N ASP A 32 12.24 9.06 -0.92
CA ASP A 32 12.07 10.09 -1.94
C ASP A 32 10.84 10.99 -1.65
N ALA A 33 11.07 12.30 -1.63
CA ALA A 33 10.02 13.29 -1.36
C ALA A 33 8.95 13.36 -2.47
N ASP A 34 9.33 13.17 -3.73
CA ASP A 34 8.41 13.21 -4.87
C ASP A 34 7.49 11.98 -4.85
N ALA A 35 8.01 10.83 -4.47
CA ALA A 35 7.20 9.62 -4.25
C ALA A 35 6.16 9.83 -3.14
N ASN A 36 6.59 10.38 -2.00
CA ASN A 36 5.68 10.69 -0.89
C ASN A 36 4.63 11.75 -1.26
N ALA A 37 5.01 12.76 -2.05
CA ALA A 37 4.10 13.77 -2.57
C ALA A 37 3.06 13.16 -3.53
N ALA A 38 3.48 12.25 -4.41
CA ALA A 38 2.58 11.52 -5.30
C ALA A 38 1.60 10.63 -4.53
N VAL A 39 2.08 9.88 -3.51
CA VAL A 39 1.20 9.09 -2.63
C VAL A 39 0.17 9.99 -1.95
N SER A 40 0.60 11.14 -1.44
CA SER A 40 -0.27 12.10 -0.75
C SER A 40 -1.32 12.71 -1.70
N ALA A 41 -0.91 13.11 -2.91
CA ALA A 41 -1.80 13.70 -3.91
C ALA A 41 -2.88 12.72 -4.40
N TYR A 42 -2.63 11.42 -4.34
CA TYR A 42 -3.55 10.37 -4.77
C TYR A 42 -4.05 9.48 -3.62
N ALA A 43 -3.91 9.92 -2.37
CA ALA A 43 -4.17 9.11 -1.19
C ALA A 43 -5.59 8.51 -1.17
N GLU A 44 -6.61 9.32 -1.50
CA GLU A 44 -8.00 8.85 -1.54
C GLU A 44 -8.23 7.77 -2.60
N LYS A 45 -7.65 7.97 -3.79
CA LYS A 45 -7.75 7.01 -4.89
C LYS A 45 -7.05 5.70 -4.53
N ILE A 46 -5.80 5.79 -4.03
CA ILE A 46 -5.04 4.61 -3.61
C ILE A 46 -5.81 3.85 -2.54
N ARG A 47 -6.32 4.55 -1.52
CA ARG A 47 -7.12 3.98 -0.44
C ARG A 47 -8.35 3.25 -0.96
N SER A 48 -9.09 3.86 -1.89
CA SER A 48 -10.27 3.23 -2.50
C SER A 48 -9.89 1.99 -3.33
N ASP A 49 -8.89 2.11 -4.19
CA ASP A 49 -8.47 1.04 -5.10
C ASP A 49 -7.92 -0.19 -4.37
N ILE A 50 -7.33 -0.02 -3.17
CA ILE A 50 -6.77 -1.12 -2.36
C ILE A 50 -7.68 -1.59 -1.21
N LEU A 51 -8.89 -1.02 -1.07
CA LEU A 51 -9.80 -1.25 0.05
C LEU A 51 -9.17 -0.96 1.42
N ALA A 52 -8.35 0.09 1.50
CA ALA A 52 -7.76 0.51 2.76
C ALA A 52 -8.74 1.31 3.64
N VAL A 53 -8.75 0.99 4.92
CA VAL A 53 -9.47 1.75 5.96
C VAL A 53 -8.75 3.07 6.17
N ALA A 54 -7.43 3.01 6.34
CA ALA A 54 -6.53 4.15 6.53
C ALA A 54 -5.17 3.92 5.86
N LEU A 55 -4.54 5.03 5.45
CA LEU A 55 -3.14 5.07 5.04
C LEU A 55 -2.34 5.74 6.16
N GLY A 56 -1.34 5.04 6.70
CA GLY A 56 -0.54 5.53 7.82
C GLY A 56 0.35 4.42 8.39
N PRO A 57 1.08 4.70 9.49
CA PRO A 57 1.95 3.71 10.10
C PRO A 57 1.20 2.43 10.46
N VAL A 58 1.77 1.27 10.08
CA VAL A 58 1.20 -0.06 10.35
C VAL A 58 2.15 -0.83 11.25
N GLU A 59 1.70 -1.12 12.47
CA GLU A 59 2.41 -1.99 13.41
C GLU A 59 1.97 -3.46 13.27
N ASN A 60 2.93 -4.37 13.40
CA ASN A 60 2.72 -5.81 13.23
C ASN A 60 2.05 -6.12 11.89
N ALA A 61 2.69 -5.67 10.80
CA ALA A 61 2.22 -5.90 9.45
C ALA A 61 2.17 -7.41 9.14
N ASP A 62 1.14 -7.83 8.42
CA ASP A 62 1.02 -9.19 7.91
C ASP A 62 2.00 -9.45 6.75
N ALA A 63 2.27 -8.40 5.97
CA ALA A 63 3.23 -8.42 4.89
C ALA A 63 3.89 -7.05 4.73
N GLU A 64 5.18 -7.06 4.42
CA GLU A 64 6.00 -5.91 4.11
C GLU A 64 6.80 -6.20 2.85
N ASP A 65 6.87 -5.23 1.94
CA ASP A 65 7.67 -5.35 0.73
C ASP A 65 8.25 -4.00 0.31
N LYS A 66 9.42 -4.05 -0.32
CA LYS A 66 10.10 -2.89 -0.91
C LYS A 66 10.02 -3.00 -2.43
N ALA A 67 9.33 -2.07 -3.05
CA ALA A 67 9.01 -2.11 -4.48
C ALA A 67 9.64 -0.94 -5.22
N GLU A 68 10.22 -1.24 -6.39
CA GLU A 68 10.63 -0.25 -7.37
C GLU A 68 9.42 0.11 -8.24
N ILE A 69 9.10 1.40 -8.32
CA ILE A 69 7.95 1.92 -9.07
C ILE A 69 8.42 3.10 -9.92
N GLY A 70 8.77 2.79 -11.17
CA GLY A 70 9.51 3.73 -12.01
C GLY A 70 10.90 3.96 -11.42
N ASP A 71 11.26 5.22 -11.19
CA ASP A 71 12.55 5.60 -10.61
C ASP A 71 12.53 5.66 -9.06
N TYR A 72 11.37 5.42 -8.44
CA TYR A 72 11.18 5.54 -7.01
C TYR A 72 11.22 4.17 -6.32
N THR A 73 11.79 4.15 -5.12
CA THR A 73 11.71 2.98 -4.24
C THR A 73 10.75 3.23 -3.09
N VAL A 74 9.75 2.37 -2.92
CA VAL A 74 8.67 2.53 -1.95
C VAL A 74 8.59 1.30 -1.05
N THR A 75 8.53 1.52 0.26
CA THR A 75 8.22 0.50 1.25
C THR A 75 6.72 0.46 1.48
N ILE A 76 6.14 -0.73 1.45
CA ILE A 76 4.72 -0.97 1.59
C ILE A 76 4.52 -1.97 2.72
N LYS A 77 3.67 -1.62 3.68
CA LYS A 77 3.20 -2.57 4.71
C LYS A 77 1.70 -2.69 4.64
N ILE A 78 1.18 -3.91 4.78
CA ILE A 78 -0.26 -4.15 4.82
C ILE A 78 -0.63 -5.01 6.03
N LYS A 79 -1.81 -4.75 6.58
CA LYS A 79 -2.41 -5.53 7.66
C LYS A 79 -3.90 -5.65 7.45
N ALA A 80 -4.45 -6.82 7.65
CA ALA A 80 -5.90 -7.01 7.61
C ALA A 80 -6.59 -6.30 8.80
N GLU A 81 -7.79 -5.74 8.58
CA GLU A 81 -8.55 -5.06 9.63
C GLU A 81 -9.03 -6.01 10.75
N ASN A 82 -9.30 -7.29 10.43
CA ASN A 82 -9.93 -8.27 11.33
C ASN A 82 -9.23 -9.64 11.31
N LYS A 83 -7.91 -9.69 11.48
CA LYS A 83 -7.15 -10.95 11.46
C LYS A 83 -6.59 -11.30 12.83
#